data_AF-A0A7C5RSC8-F1
#
_entry.id   AF-A0A7C5RSC8-F1
#
_cell.length_a   1.000
_cell.length_b   1.000
_cell.length_c   1.000
_cell.angle_alpha   90.00
_cell.angle_beta   90.00
_cell.angle_gamma   90.00
#
_symmetry.space_group_name_H-M   'P 1'
#
loop_
_entity.id
_entity.type
_entity.pdbx_description
1 polymer ?
#
loop_
_entity_poly.entity_id
_entity_poly.type
_entity_poly.pdbx_seq_one_letter_code
_entity_poly.pdbx_strand_id
1 'polypeptide(L)'
;RAGAGAVATQSYANVSYGPRGLDLMAAGVSAQEALEQLLADDPDRELRQVGIVDGRGGAATFTGSGCHAWAGGRTGPGYAAQGNILAGPEVVDAMAETFESTQGPLAARLLAALAAGDRAGGDRRGRQSAALLVVKERGGYGGYTDRFIDLRVDDHVDPVGELQRLYEIWRLYFEKPAPEDRLPLEGALLGELQELMHLLGYYQGPAHGQWDEATRQAYATLIGNENFEERIPLDADWIDRNVLEYVRDLARRRQG
;
A
#
# COMPACT_ATOMS: atom_id res chain seq x y z
N ARG A 1 -10.71 -5.74 -6.90
CA ARG A 1 -10.27 -6.99 -7.56
C ARG A 1 -9.43 -6.62 -8.78
N ALA A 2 -8.29 -7.28 -9.00
CA ALA A 2 -7.45 -6.99 -10.17
C ALA A 2 -8.25 -7.17 -11.48
N GLY A 3 -8.00 -6.31 -12.46
CA GLY A 3 -8.71 -6.31 -13.75
C GLY A 3 -10.17 -5.85 -13.72
N ALA A 4 -10.81 -5.73 -12.56
CA ALA A 4 -12.23 -5.33 -12.44
C ALA A 4 -12.41 -3.89 -11.93
N GLY A 5 -11.83 -3.55 -10.78
CA GLY A 5 -12.04 -2.26 -10.13
C GLY A 5 -11.96 -2.32 -8.60
N ALA A 6 -12.48 -1.27 -7.95
CA ALA A 6 -12.56 -1.10 -6.51
C ALA A 6 -13.93 -0.55 -6.08
N VAL A 7 -14.41 -1.00 -4.91
CA VAL A 7 -15.66 -0.55 -4.30
C VAL A 7 -15.42 -0.30 -2.82
N ALA A 8 -15.79 0.89 -2.34
CA ALA A 8 -15.79 1.25 -0.93
C ALA A 8 -17.23 1.57 -0.51
N THR A 9 -17.79 0.81 0.42
CA THR A 9 -19.16 0.98 0.95
C THR A 9 -19.09 1.26 2.45
N GLN A 10 -19.83 2.27 2.91
CA GLN A 10 -19.75 2.79 4.28
C GLN A 10 -21.09 3.42 4.73
N SER A 11 -21.08 4.07 5.90
CA SER A 11 -22.29 4.47 6.67
C SER A 11 -23.07 3.25 7.15
N TYR A 12 -24.39 3.20 7.04
CA TYR A 12 -25.17 1.97 7.25
C TYR A 12 -24.91 1.01 6.08
N ALA A 13 -23.68 0.48 6.00
CA ALA A 13 -23.14 -0.13 4.81
C ALA A 13 -23.88 -1.41 4.40
N ASN A 14 -24.14 -1.54 3.10
CA ASN A 14 -24.53 -2.81 2.50
C ASN A 14 -23.25 -3.48 1.93
N VAL A 15 -22.66 -4.39 2.70
CA VAL A 15 -21.38 -5.02 2.34
C VAL A 15 -21.45 -5.85 1.06
N SER A 16 -22.64 -6.25 0.62
CA SER A 16 -22.82 -6.98 -0.65
C SER A 16 -22.47 -6.13 -1.89
N TYR A 17 -22.47 -4.80 -1.77
CA TYR A 17 -22.09 -3.91 -2.87
C TYR A 17 -20.67 -4.13 -3.34
N GLY A 18 -19.76 -4.50 -2.43
CA GLY A 18 -18.37 -4.81 -2.75
C GLY A 18 -18.25 -5.90 -3.82
N PRO A 19 -18.58 -7.17 -3.51
CA PRO A 19 -18.48 -8.26 -4.48
C PRO A 19 -19.39 -8.05 -5.70
N ARG A 20 -20.65 -7.63 -5.52
CA ARG A 20 -21.58 -7.43 -6.65
C ARG A 20 -21.11 -6.36 -7.62
N GLY A 21 -20.65 -5.22 -7.13
CA GLY A 21 -20.12 -4.13 -7.96
C GLY A 21 -18.86 -4.56 -8.71
N LEU A 22 -17.97 -5.30 -8.04
CA LEU A 22 -16.81 -5.89 -8.71
C LEU A 22 -17.23 -6.87 -9.82
N ASP A 23 -18.25 -7.70 -9.62
CA ASP A 23 -18.76 -8.66 -10.62
C ASP A 23 -19.34 -7.97 -11.85
N LEU A 24 -20.12 -6.91 -11.65
CA LEU A 24 -20.60 -6.05 -12.73
C LEU A 24 -19.44 -5.46 -13.54
N MET A 25 -18.45 -4.86 -12.86
CA MET A 25 -17.31 -4.25 -13.55
C MET A 25 -16.41 -5.28 -14.25
N ALA A 26 -16.26 -6.49 -13.69
CA ALA A 26 -15.56 -7.59 -14.35
C ALA A 26 -16.28 -8.05 -15.63
N ALA A 27 -17.61 -7.92 -15.69
CA ALA A 27 -18.42 -8.16 -16.88
C ALA A 27 -18.42 -6.98 -17.89
N GLY A 28 -17.65 -5.91 -17.62
CA GLY A 28 -17.49 -4.76 -18.52
C GLY A 28 -18.46 -3.59 -18.26
N VAL A 29 -19.31 -3.69 -17.24
CA VAL A 29 -20.20 -2.59 -16.81
C VAL A 29 -19.35 -1.43 -16.26
N SER A 30 -19.71 -0.18 -16.57
CA SER A 30 -18.99 0.98 -16.04
C SER A 30 -19.24 1.18 -14.54
N ALA A 31 -18.37 1.94 -13.86
CA ALA A 31 -18.55 2.27 -12.45
C ALA A 31 -19.91 2.94 -12.17
N GLN A 32 -20.34 3.84 -13.06
CA GLN A 32 -21.61 4.56 -12.95
C GLN A 32 -22.81 3.62 -13.09
N GLU A 33 -22.85 2.80 -14.15
CA GLU A 33 -23.93 1.84 -14.36
C GLU A 33 -23.98 0.77 -13.26
N ALA A 34 -22.83 0.33 -12.77
CA ALA A 34 -22.75 -0.62 -11.67
C ALA A 34 -23.32 -0.01 -10.38
N LEU A 35 -23.00 1.25 -10.08
CA LEU A 35 -23.56 1.97 -8.93
C LEU A 35 -25.08 2.10 -9.05
N GLU A 36 -25.59 2.48 -10.22
CA GLU A 36 -27.03 2.61 -10.46
C GLU A 36 -27.78 1.28 -10.25
N GLN A 37 -27.23 0.17 -10.76
CA GLN A 37 -27.82 -1.16 -10.55
C GLN A 37 -27.82 -1.57 -9.08
N LEU A 38 -26.72 -1.33 -8.35
CA LEU A 38 -26.64 -1.64 -6.92
C LEU A 38 -27.69 -0.87 -6.11
N LEU A 39 -27.86 0.43 -6.40
CA LEU A 39 -28.80 1.31 -5.72
C LEU A 39 -30.27 1.05 -6.07
N ALA A 40 -30.56 0.52 -7.26
CA ALA A 40 -31.93 0.23 -7.68
C ALA A 40 -32.58 -0.87 -6.82
N ASP A 41 -31.78 -1.81 -6.33
CA ASP A 41 -32.23 -2.96 -5.53
C ASP A 41 -32.23 -2.71 -4.01
N ASP A 42 -31.73 -1.56 -3.54
CA ASP A 42 -31.59 -1.25 -2.11
C ASP A 42 -32.64 -0.23 -1.64
N PRO A 43 -33.72 -0.65 -0.95
CA PRO A 43 -34.76 0.27 -0.47
C PRO A 43 -34.23 1.26 0.58
N ASP A 44 -33.11 0.94 1.22
CA ASP A 44 -32.46 1.78 2.23
C ASP A 44 -31.28 2.56 1.61
N ARG A 45 -31.19 2.67 0.28
CA ARG A 45 -30.06 3.33 -0.40
C ARG A 45 -29.72 4.70 0.20
N GLU A 46 -30.71 5.45 0.69
CA GLU A 46 -30.52 6.77 1.29
C GLU A 46 -29.70 6.74 2.61
N LEU A 47 -29.51 5.57 3.23
CA LEU A 47 -28.65 5.38 4.40
C LEU A 47 -27.22 4.93 4.00
N ARG A 48 -26.95 4.73 2.71
CA ARG A 48 -25.69 4.19 2.19
C ARG A 48 -24.78 5.30 1.69
N GLN A 49 -23.48 5.06 1.75
CA GLN A 49 -22.47 5.85 1.05
C GLN A 49 -21.50 4.92 0.33
N VAL A 50 -21.22 5.17 -0.95
CA VAL A 50 -20.49 4.24 -1.81
C VAL A 50 -19.60 5.01 -2.79
N GLY A 51 -18.34 4.58 -2.93
CA GLY A 51 -17.45 4.98 -4.02
C GLY A 51 -17.06 3.76 -4.85
N ILE A 52 -17.05 3.91 -6.18
CA ILE A 52 -16.74 2.85 -7.14
C ILE A 52 -15.77 3.40 -8.19
N VAL A 53 -14.75 2.60 -8.53
CA VAL A 53 -13.83 2.85 -9.64
C VAL A 53 -13.69 1.57 -10.47
N ASP A 54 -13.90 1.65 -11.78
CA ASP A 54 -13.77 0.52 -12.70
C ASP A 54 -12.34 0.38 -13.26
N GLY A 55 -12.06 -0.79 -13.86
CA GLY A 55 -10.75 -1.10 -14.44
C GLY A 55 -10.32 -0.21 -15.61
N ARG A 56 -11.21 0.64 -16.13
CA ARG A 56 -10.92 1.63 -17.19
C ARG A 56 -10.69 3.04 -16.63
N GLY A 57 -10.77 3.20 -15.30
CA GLY A 57 -10.61 4.47 -14.61
C GLY A 57 -11.88 5.32 -14.54
N GLY A 58 -13.04 4.79 -14.96
CA GLY A 58 -14.33 5.41 -14.69
C GLY A 58 -14.63 5.34 -13.19
N ALA A 59 -15.21 6.40 -12.64
CA ALA A 59 -15.48 6.50 -11.21
C ALA A 59 -16.87 7.08 -10.94
N ALA A 60 -17.50 6.64 -9.85
CA ALA A 60 -18.79 7.12 -9.40
C ALA A 60 -18.83 7.12 -7.86
N THR A 61 -19.60 8.04 -7.29
CA THR A 61 -19.84 8.09 -5.84
C THR A 61 -21.30 8.42 -5.57
N PHE A 62 -21.84 7.87 -4.50
CA PHE A 62 -23.20 8.12 -4.02
C PHE A 62 -23.17 8.38 -2.52
N THR A 63 -23.87 9.43 -2.09
CA THR A 63 -24.11 9.74 -0.68
C THR A 63 -25.60 9.88 -0.48
N GLY A 64 -26.20 8.93 0.21
CA GLY A 64 -27.62 8.96 0.51
C GLY A 64 -27.97 10.11 1.45
N SER A 65 -29.19 10.65 1.30
CA SER A 65 -29.68 11.82 2.06
C SER A 65 -29.79 11.58 3.58
N GLY A 66 -29.81 10.31 4.01
CA GLY A 66 -29.80 9.90 5.42
C GLY A 66 -28.40 9.74 6.03
N CYS A 67 -27.33 9.95 5.26
CA CYS A 67 -25.97 9.97 5.82
C CYS A 67 -25.79 11.16 6.78
N HIS A 68 -25.09 10.92 7.89
CA HIS A 68 -24.86 11.94 8.90
C HIS A 68 -23.96 13.07 8.39
N ALA A 69 -24.44 14.31 8.47
CA ALA A 69 -23.74 15.50 7.99
C ALA A 69 -22.47 15.83 8.82
N TRP A 70 -21.41 16.39 8.24
CA TRP A 70 -21.26 16.63 6.80
C TRP A 70 -20.99 15.29 6.07
N ALA A 71 -21.66 15.09 4.94
CA ALA A 71 -21.49 13.91 4.11
C ALA A 71 -21.50 14.30 2.64
N GLY A 72 -20.58 13.71 1.88
CA GLY A 72 -20.46 13.96 0.46
C GLY A 72 -19.32 13.16 -0.16
N GLY A 73 -19.11 13.37 -1.45
CA GLY A 73 -18.05 12.72 -2.20
C GLY A 73 -17.63 13.52 -3.44
N ARG A 74 -16.45 13.22 -3.94
CA ARG A 74 -15.88 13.71 -5.19
C ARG A 74 -15.31 12.54 -5.99
N THR A 75 -15.36 12.67 -7.30
CA THR A 75 -14.80 11.71 -8.25
C THR A 75 -14.03 12.44 -9.31
N GLY A 76 -13.03 11.77 -9.86
CA GLY A 76 -12.29 12.21 -11.03
C GLY A 76 -11.64 11.01 -11.72
N PRO A 77 -10.73 11.24 -12.67
CA PRO A 77 -10.08 10.17 -13.41
C PRO A 77 -9.39 9.18 -12.47
N GLY A 78 -9.92 7.96 -12.39
CA GLY A 78 -9.36 6.86 -11.60
C GLY A 78 -9.54 6.96 -10.08
N TYR A 79 -10.42 7.82 -9.55
CA TYR A 79 -10.69 7.87 -8.11
C TYR A 79 -12.12 8.24 -7.72
N ALA A 80 -12.53 7.75 -6.55
CA ALA A 80 -13.72 8.17 -5.81
C ALA A 80 -13.33 8.39 -4.33
N ALA A 81 -13.59 9.58 -3.82
CA ALA A 81 -13.35 9.96 -2.43
C ALA A 81 -14.68 10.38 -1.78
N GLN A 82 -14.98 9.86 -0.59
CA GLN A 82 -16.24 10.13 0.10
C GLN A 82 -16.09 9.95 1.60
N GLY A 83 -16.91 10.67 2.35
CA GLY A 83 -16.98 10.55 3.81
C GLY A 83 -18.31 11.03 4.37
N ASN A 84 -18.63 10.59 5.57
CA ASN A 84 -19.77 11.03 6.37
C ASN A 84 -19.28 11.31 7.79
N ILE A 85 -20.06 12.09 8.55
CA ILE A 85 -19.65 12.57 9.89
C ILE A 85 -18.36 13.41 9.80
N LEU A 86 -18.06 14.00 8.64
CA LEU A 86 -16.83 14.76 8.45
C LEU A 86 -16.90 16.13 9.14
N ALA A 87 -15.74 16.71 9.41
CA ALA A 87 -15.62 18.10 9.88
C ALA A 87 -16.28 19.08 8.89
N GLY A 88 -16.09 18.87 7.59
CA GLY A 88 -16.68 19.67 6.51
C GLY A 88 -16.30 19.17 5.11
N PRO A 89 -16.74 19.86 4.04
CA PRO A 89 -16.41 19.53 2.65
C PRO A 89 -14.91 19.49 2.35
N GLU A 90 -14.15 20.35 3.02
CA GLU A 90 -12.70 20.50 2.86
C GLU A 90 -11.93 19.19 3.02
N VAL A 91 -12.47 18.22 3.77
CA VAL A 91 -11.88 16.90 3.94
C VAL A 91 -11.82 16.14 2.62
N VAL A 92 -12.95 16.07 1.89
CA VAL A 92 -13.02 15.34 0.62
C VAL A 92 -12.30 16.13 -0.48
N ASP A 93 -12.35 17.46 -0.43
CA ASP A 93 -11.62 18.31 -1.36
C ASP A 93 -10.10 18.11 -1.24
N ALA A 94 -9.57 18.12 -0.02
CA ALA A 94 -8.15 17.89 0.23
C ALA A 94 -7.70 16.49 -0.24
N MET A 95 -8.52 15.45 -0.04
CA MET A 95 -8.24 14.11 -0.54
C MET A 95 -8.16 14.08 -2.07
N ALA A 96 -9.15 14.65 -2.76
CA ALA A 96 -9.23 14.68 -4.22
C ALA A 96 -8.06 15.44 -4.84
N GLU A 97 -7.81 16.66 -4.39
CA GLU A 97 -6.74 17.53 -4.90
C GLU A 97 -5.34 16.93 -4.65
N THR A 98 -5.15 16.31 -3.48
CA THR A 98 -3.89 15.63 -3.18
C THR A 98 -3.70 14.41 -4.08
N PHE A 99 -4.74 13.61 -4.33
CA PHE A 99 -4.65 12.46 -5.22
C PHE A 99 -4.30 12.87 -6.66
N GLU A 100 -4.89 13.96 -7.15
CA GLU A 100 -4.67 14.49 -8.50
C GLU A 100 -3.27 15.07 -8.69
N SER A 101 -2.74 15.76 -7.67
CA SER A 101 -1.42 16.41 -7.73
C SER A 101 -0.25 15.48 -7.39
N THR A 102 -0.47 14.45 -6.57
CA THR A 102 0.59 13.52 -6.13
C THR A 102 0.98 12.58 -7.28
N GLN A 103 2.26 12.54 -7.59
CA GLN A 103 2.85 11.63 -8.57
C GLN A 103 3.35 10.34 -7.90
N GLY A 104 3.61 9.32 -8.72
CA GLY A 104 4.20 8.05 -8.28
C GLY A 104 3.20 6.90 -8.14
N PRO A 105 3.58 5.81 -7.44
CA PRO A 105 2.76 4.61 -7.32
C PRO A 105 1.39 4.89 -6.68
N LEU A 106 0.37 4.13 -7.09
CA LEU A 106 -1.01 4.28 -6.61
C LEU A 106 -1.10 4.27 -5.07
N ALA A 107 -0.37 3.37 -4.41
CA ALA A 107 -0.33 3.26 -2.95
C ALA A 107 0.11 4.57 -2.27
N ALA A 108 1.18 5.19 -2.77
CA ALA A 108 1.69 6.46 -2.26
C ALA A 108 0.66 7.59 -2.46
N ARG A 109 0.00 7.64 -3.63
CA ARG A 109 -1.04 8.63 -3.92
C ARG A 109 -2.26 8.47 -3.00
N LEU A 110 -2.70 7.24 -2.75
CA LEU A 110 -3.81 6.94 -1.83
C LEU A 110 -3.47 7.33 -0.38
N LEU A 111 -2.27 7.01 0.09
CA LEU A 111 -1.81 7.37 1.44
C LEU A 111 -1.67 8.89 1.61
N ALA A 112 -1.14 9.58 0.61
CA ALA A 112 -1.04 11.03 0.61
C ALA A 112 -2.43 11.68 0.69
N ALA A 113 -3.38 11.20 -0.11
CA ALA A 113 -4.77 11.66 -0.09
C ALA A 113 -5.43 11.41 1.28
N LEU A 114 -5.32 10.20 1.83
CA LEU A 114 -5.86 9.86 3.15
C LEU A 114 -5.30 10.79 4.23
N ALA A 115 -3.99 11.02 4.23
CA ALA A 115 -3.35 11.91 5.19
C ALA A 115 -3.75 13.38 5.02
N ALA A 116 -4.02 13.83 3.79
CA ALA A 116 -4.55 15.18 3.54
C ALA A 116 -5.97 15.34 4.09
N GLY A 117 -6.84 14.36 3.87
CA GLY A 117 -8.19 14.35 4.44
C GLY A 117 -8.20 14.35 5.97
N ASP A 118 -7.34 13.54 6.59
CA ASP A 118 -7.19 13.52 8.05
C ASP A 118 -6.74 14.89 8.60
N ARG A 119 -5.73 15.52 7.97
CA ARG A 119 -5.25 16.86 8.35
C ARG A 119 -6.28 17.98 8.11
N ALA A 120 -7.17 17.81 7.13
CA ALA A 120 -8.25 18.75 6.85
C ALA A 120 -9.41 18.66 7.86
N GLY A 121 -9.32 17.75 8.85
CA GLY A 121 -10.26 17.64 9.96
C GLY A 121 -10.88 16.25 10.10
N GLY A 122 -10.80 15.43 9.04
CA GLY A 122 -11.25 14.03 9.06
C GLY A 122 -12.69 13.84 9.53
N ASP A 123 -12.93 12.70 10.19
CA ASP A 123 -14.17 12.42 10.92
C ASP A 123 -14.21 13.24 12.23
N ARG A 124 -15.32 13.92 12.49
CA ARG A 124 -15.46 14.81 13.67
C ARG A 124 -15.39 14.07 15.01
N ARG A 125 -15.50 12.73 15.00
CA ARG A 125 -15.35 11.87 16.18
C ARG A 125 -13.90 11.55 16.49
N GLY A 126 -12.97 11.93 15.60
CA GLY A 126 -11.57 11.53 15.64
C GLY A 126 -11.31 10.29 14.78
N ARG A 127 -10.14 9.67 14.99
CA ARG A 127 -9.65 8.54 14.22
C ARG A 127 -9.30 7.37 15.15
N GLN A 128 -9.51 6.16 14.65
CA GLN A 128 -9.21 4.92 15.36
C GLN A 128 -8.52 3.89 14.46
N SER A 129 -8.93 3.81 13.19
CA SER A 129 -8.39 2.85 12.24
C SER A 129 -8.06 3.48 10.88
N ALA A 130 -7.19 2.82 10.13
CA ALA A 130 -6.85 3.15 8.75
C ALA A 130 -6.42 1.87 8.02
N ALA A 131 -6.70 1.78 6.72
CA ALA A 131 -6.31 0.64 5.91
C ALA A 131 -5.98 1.06 4.47
N LEU A 132 -5.08 0.30 3.85
CA LEU A 132 -4.73 0.40 2.43
C LEU A 132 -4.82 -0.98 1.80
N LEU A 133 -5.65 -1.10 0.77
CA LEU A 133 -5.73 -2.29 -0.07
C LEU A 133 -5.45 -1.91 -1.52
N VAL A 134 -4.38 -2.47 -2.08
CA VAL A 134 -4.07 -2.41 -3.51
C VAL A 134 -4.03 -3.82 -4.06
N VAL A 135 -4.72 -4.02 -5.18
CA VAL A 135 -4.72 -5.29 -5.90
C VAL A 135 -4.09 -5.12 -7.26
N LYS A 136 -3.33 -6.14 -7.67
CA LYS A 136 -2.65 -6.21 -8.97
C LYS A 136 -2.60 -7.68 -9.35
N GLU A 137 -2.85 -8.00 -10.61
CA GLU A 137 -2.80 -9.38 -11.10
C GLU A 137 -1.44 -9.99 -10.74
N ARG A 138 -1.48 -11.11 -10.00
CA ARG A 138 -0.28 -11.82 -9.50
C ARG A 138 0.70 -10.90 -8.77
N GLY A 139 0.18 -9.88 -8.09
CA GLY A 139 0.98 -8.88 -7.39
C GLY A 139 1.41 -9.30 -5.98
N GLY A 140 0.73 -10.25 -5.36
CA GLY A 140 1.09 -10.72 -4.02
C GLY A 140 2.38 -11.53 -3.98
N TYR A 141 2.81 -11.90 -2.77
CA TYR A 141 4.02 -12.70 -2.53
C TYR A 141 4.13 -13.91 -3.47
N GLY A 142 5.28 -14.09 -4.11
CA GLY A 142 5.54 -15.14 -5.09
C GLY A 142 4.63 -15.13 -6.34
N GLY A 143 3.79 -14.11 -6.50
CA GLY A 143 2.78 -14.04 -7.55
C GLY A 143 1.61 -15.02 -7.40
N TYR A 144 1.36 -15.54 -6.18
CA TYR A 144 0.30 -16.52 -5.90
C TYR A 144 -1.09 -15.90 -5.68
N THR A 145 -1.16 -14.59 -5.43
CA THR A 145 -2.43 -13.89 -5.21
C THR A 145 -2.42 -12.52 -5.88
N ASP A 146 -3.60 -11.90 -5.98
CA ASP A 146 -3.73 -10.53 -6.49
C ASP A 146 -3.62 -9.44 -5.41
N ARG A 147 -3.47 -9.82 -4.12
CA ARG A 147 -3.34 -8.85 -3.02
C ARG A 147 -1.91 -8.33 -3.01
N PHE A 148 -1.70 -7.18 -3.65
CA PHE A 148 -0.38 -6.57 -3.76
C PHE A 148 0.03 -5.86 -2.47
N ILE A 149 -0.86 -5.03 -1.93
CA ILE A 149 -0.67 -4.34 -0.66
C ILE A 149 -1.94 -4.50 0.16
N ASP A 150 -1.80 -4.93 1.41
CA ASP A 150 -2.91 -5.10 2.34
C ASP A 150 -2.42 -4.75 3.75
N LEU A 151 -2.52 -3.46 4.08
CA LEU A 151 -2.03 -2.91 5.33
C LEU A 151 -3.21 -2.40 6.14
N ARG A 152 -3.22 -2.71 7.44
CA ARG A 152 -4.30 -2.37 8.35
C ARG A 152 -3.74 -1.91 9.68
N VAL A 153 -4.28 -0.81 10.18
CA VAL A 153 -4.16 -0.37 11.57
C VAL A 153 -5.58 -0.35 12.10
N ASP A 154 -5.95 -1.40 12.83
CA ASP A 154 -7.34 -1.59 13.27
C ASP A 154 -7.65 -0.80 14.56
N ASP A 155 -6.64 -0.43 15.35
CA ASP A 155 -6.76 0.44 16.52
C ASP A 155 -5.44 1.17 16.80
N HIS A 156 -5.43 2.50 16.69
CA HIS A 156 -4.33 3.36 17.12
C HIS A 156 -4.83 4.82 17.27
N VAL A 157 -4.17 5.61 18.12
CA VAL A 157 -4.48 7.05 18.28
C VAL A 157 -4.08 7.88 17.04
N ASP A 158 -3.10 7.38 16.29
CA ASP A 158 -2.66 7.94 15.02
C ASP A 158 -2.59 6.86 13.93
N PRO A 159 -3.74 6.35 13.45
CA PRO A 159 -3.77 5.21 12.55
C PRO A 159 -3.25 5.55 11.15
N VAL A 160 -3.38 6.80 10.71
CA VAL A 160 -2.88 7.25 9.40
C VAL A 160 -1.36 7.32 9.39
N GLY A 161 -0.75 7.88 10.45
CA GLY A 161 0.71 7.87 10.61
C GLY A 161 1.27 6.45 10.70
N GLU A 162 0.62 5.57 11.47
CA GLU A 162 1.03 4.16 11.54
C GLU A 162 0.87 3.43 10.21
N LEU A 163 -0.17 3.71 9.44
CA LEU A 163 -0.35 3.13 8.12
C LEU A 163 0.76 3.57 7.15
N GLN A 164 1.20 4.83 7.22
CA GLN A 164 2.36 5.32 6.46
C GLN A 164 3.65 4.62 6.89
N ARG A 165 3.87 4.40 8.20
CA ARG A 165 5.01 3.63 8.71
C ARG A 165 5.00 2.18 8.19
N LEU A 166 3.85 1.52 8.22
CA LEU A 166 3.69 0.17 7.66
C LEU A 166 3.96 0.14 6.16
N TYR A 167 3.59 1.20 5.42
CA TYR A 167 3.89 1.31 4.00
C TYR A 167 5.40 1.42 3.73
N GLU A 168 6.16 2.20 4.51
CA GLU A 168 7.62 2.25 4.34
C GLU A 168 8.29 0.91 4.66
N ILE A 169 7.77 0.15 5.64
CA ILE A 169 8.22 -1.23 5.89
C ILE A 169 7.90 -2.11 4.68
N TRP A 170 6.69 -2.03 4.14
CA TRP A 170 6.32 -2.78 2.94
C TRP A 170 7.22 -2.42 1.75
N ARG A 171 7.53 -1.14 1.55
CA ARG A 171 8.44 -0.68 0.48
C ARG A 171 9.83 -1.27 0.65
N LEU A 172 10.35 -1.30 1.87
CA LEU A 172 11.65 -1.90 2.16
C LEU A 172 11.68 -3.38 1.75
N TYR A 173 10.65 -4.17 2.05
CA TYR A 173 10.66 -5.60 1.76
C TYR A 173 10.23 -5.98 0.33
N PHE A 174 9.35 -5.22 -0.30
CA PHE A 174 8.67 -5.65 -1.54
C PHE A 174 8.83 -4.72 -2.74
N GLU A 175 9.18 -3.45 -2.55
CA GLU A 175 9.37 -2.53 -3.68
C GLU A 175 10.68 -2.85 -4.41
N LYS A 176 10.60 -3.10 -5.72
CA LYS A 176 11.79 -3.39 -6.52
C LYS A 176 12.70 -2.15 -6.56
N PRO A 177 14.02 -2.31 -6.30
CA PRO A 177 14.93 -1.18 -6.26
C PRO A 177 15.15 -0.61 -7.65
N ALA A 178 15.26 0.73 -7.71
CA ALA A 178 15.68 1.44 -8.90
C ALA A 178 17.12 1.02 -9.29
N PRO A 179 17.49 1.01 -10.58
CA PRO A 179 18.82 0.59 -11.02
C PRO A 179 19.97 1.29 -10.28
N GLU A 180 19.82 2.58 -9.97
CA GLU A 180 20.80 3.42 -9.26
C GLU A 180 20.99 3.07 -7.77
N ASP A 181 20.04 2.33 -7.18
CA ASP A 181 20.12 1.84 -5.81
C ASP A 181 20.71 0.44 -5.71
N ARG A 182 20.98 -0.21 -6.84
CA ARG A 182 21.65 -1.52 -6.89
C ARG A 182 23.16 -1.31 -6.84
N LEU A 183 23.72 -1.48 -5.65
CA LEU A 183 25.14 -1.31 -5.39
C LEU A 183 25.89 -2.61 -5.71
N PRO A 184 26.82 -2.62 -6.69
CA PRO A 184 27.60 -3.80 -7.02
C PRO A 184 28.42 -4.28 -5.81
N LEU A 185 28.39 -5.57 -5.52
CA LEU A 185 29.12 -6.16 -4.40
C LEU A 185 30.56 -6.47 -4.81
N GLU A 186 31.39 -5.44 -4.81
CA GLU A 186 32.82 -5.54 -5.14
C GLU A 186 33.70 -4.70 -4.20
N GLY A 187 34.99 -5.07 -4.14
CA GLY A 187 36.01 -4.30 -3.42
C GLY A 187 35.66 -4.01 -1.96
N ALA A 188 35.73 -2.73 -1.57
CA ALA A 188 35.52 -2.30 -0.19
C ALA A 188 34.09 -2.53 0.30
N LEU A 189 33.07 -2.35 -0.57
CA LEU A 189 31.68 -2.57 -0.19
C LEU A 189 31.43 -4.05 0.12
N LEU A 190 32.00 -4.95 -0.68
CA LEU A 190 31.88 -6.37 -0.39
C LEU A 190 32.62 -6.76 0.90
N GLY A 191 33.80 -6.21 1.12
CA GLY A 191 34.53 -6.40 2.39
C GLY A 191 33.69 -5.97 3.60
N GLU A 192 33.07 -4.79 3.53
CA GLU A 192 32.15 -4.31 4.56
C GLU A 192 30.97 -5.27 4.76
N LEU A 193 30.32 -5.71 3.69
CA LEU A 193 29.18 -6.63 3.82
C LEU A 193 29.59 -7.97 4.45
N GLN A 194 30.78 -8.49 4.12
CA GLN A 194 31.32 -9.68 4.75
C GLN A 194 31.52 -9.50 6.27
N GLU A 195 32.02 -8.34 6.71
CA GLU A 195 32.14 -8.00 8.14
C GLU A 195 30.77 -7.92 8.82
N LEU A 196 29.80 -7.25 8.19
CA LEU A 196 28.42 -7.16 8.69
C LEU A 196 27.79 -8.56 8.81
N MET A 197 27.93 -9.41 7.80
CA MET A 197 27.44 -10.79 7.84
C MET A 197 28.14 -11.61 8.93
N HIS A 198 29.43 -11.36 9.20
CA HIS A 198 30.14 -12.01 10.28
C HIS A 198 29.56 -11.62 11.65
N LEU A 199 29.37 -10.32 11.88
CA LEU A 199 28.76 -9.80 13.11
C LEU A 199 27.34 -10.32 13.33
N LEU A 200 26.59 -10.52 12.25
CA LEU A 200 25.22 -11.04 12.29
C LEU A 200 25.17 -12.58 12.38
N GLY A 201 26.31 -13.27 12.28
CA GLY A 201 26.41 -14.73 12.36
C GLY A 201 26.09 -15.47 11.06
N TYR A 202 25.97 -14.77 9.93
CA TYR A 202 25.70 -15.35 8.61
C TYR A 202 26.97 -15.82 7.88
N TYR A 203 28.14 -15.28 8.22
CA TYR A 203 29.40 -15.55 7.52
C TYR A 203 30.54 -15.90 8.49
N GLN A 204 31.32 -16.93 8.15
CA GLN A 204 32.46 -17.41 8.97
C GLN A 204 33.82 -17.25 8.26
N GLY A 205 33.81 -16.81 7.00
CA GLY A 205 35.04 -16.57 6.24
C GLY A 205 35.66 -15.20 6.53
N PRO A 206 36.85 -14.92 5.97
CA PRO A 206 37.48 -13.61 6.11
C PRO A 206 36.84 -12.56 5.20
N ALA A 207 36.88 -11.30 5.61
CA ALA A 207 36.45 -10.16 4.81
C ALA A 207 37.52 -9.76 3.78
N HIS A 208 37.63 -10.51 2.70
CA HIS A 208 38.62 -10.29 1.63
C HIS A 208 38.09 -9.49 0.43
N GLY A 209 36.81 -9.13 0.41
CA GLY A 209 36.20 -8.35 -0.67
C GLY A 209 36.12 -9.11 -2.00
N GLN A 210 35.95 -10.44 -1.97
CA GLN A 210 35.83 -11.28 -3.17
C GLN A 210 34.51 -12.06 -3.13
N TRP A 211 33.82 -12.15 -4.27
CA TRP A 211 32.51 -12.79 -4.38
C TRP A 211 32.63 -14.31 -4.58
N ASP A 212 33.19 -14.98 -3.59
CA ASP A 212 33.41 -16.42 -3.59
C ASP A 212 32.16 -17.22 -3.18
N GLU A 213 32.26 -18.55 -3.22
CA GLU A 213 31.13 -19.43 -2.91
C GLU A 213 30.61 -19.27 -1.47
N ALA A 214 31.52 -19.13 -0.49
CA ALA A 214 31.14 -18.96 0.90
C ALA A 214 30.39 -17.64 1.12
N THR A 215 30.82 -16.57 0.46
CA THR A 215 30.17 -15.25 0.49
C THR A 215 28.79 -15.29 -0.14
N ARG A 216 28.63 -15.96 -1.30
CA ARG A 216 27.33 -16.13 -1.97
C ARG A 216 26.33 -16.88 -1.09
N GLN A 217 26.76 -17.96 -0.45
CA GLN A 217 25.91 -18.74 0.45
C GLN A 217 25.47 -17.93 1.67
N ALA A 218 26.41 -17.18 2.29
CA ALA A 218 26.10 -16.29 3.41
C ALA A 218 25.14 -15.16 3.00
N TYR A 219 25.35 -14.58 1.82
CA TYR A 219 24.49 -13.55 1.27
C TYR A 219 23.06 -14.07 1.03
N ALA A 220 22.91 -15.19 0.32
CA ALA A 220 21.61 -15.80 0.09
C ALA A 220 20.88 -16.12 1.41
N THR A 221 21.63 -16.59 2.42
CA THR A 221 21.09 -16.85 3.76
C THR A 221 20.64 -15.57 4.47
N LEU A 222 21.44 -14.49 4.42
CA LEU A 222 21.07 -13.18 4.97
C LEU A 222 19.79 -12.66 4.30
N ILE A 223 19.76 -12.61 2.95
CA ILE A 223 18.62 -12.10 2.19
C ILE A 223 17.36 -12.91 2.50
N GLY A 224 17.44 -14.24 2.52
CA GLY A 224 16.29 -15.09 2.82
C GLY A 224 15.82 -15.01 4.28
N ASN A 225 16.74 -15.01 5.25
CA ASN A 225 16.35 -14.97 6.66
C ASN A 225 15.78 -13.61 7.08
N GLU A 226 16.27 -12.53 6.47
CA GLU A 226 15.75 -11.18 6.70
C GLU A 226 14.55 -10.84 5.79
N ASN A 227 14.02 -11.78 5.00
CA ASN A 227 12.84 -11.64 4.12
C ASN A 227 12.99 -10.63 2.96
N PHE A 228 14.18 -10.52 2.38
CA PHE A 228 14.46 -9.62 1.25
C PHE A 228 14.38 -10.31 -0.13
N GLU A 229 14.01 -11.59 -0.21
CA GLU A 229 13.96 -12.37 -1.46
C GLU A 229 12.96 -11.84 -2.50
N GLU A 230 11.88 -11.18 -2.04
CA GLU A 230 10.95 -10.48 -2.93
C GLU A 230 11.51 -9.15 -3.43
N ARG A 231 12.57 -8.60 -2.81
CA ARG A 231 13.25 -7.38 -3.27
C ARG A 231 14.46 -7.70 -4.14
N ILE A 232 15.31 -8.61 -3.68
CA ILE A 232 16.63 -8.93 -4.24
C ILE A 232 16.70 -10.43 -4.54
N PRO A 233 17.05 -10.85 -5.77
CA PRO A 233 17.34 -12.26 -6.06
C PRO A 233 18.43 -12.81 -5.14
N LEU A 234 18.28 -14.05 -4.67
CA LEU A 234 19.22 -14.68 -3.74
C LEU A 234 20.63 -14.85 -4.32
N ASP A 235 20.75 -14.89 -5.64
CA ASP A 235 22.00 -15.02 -6.39
C ASP A 235 22.55 -13.69 -6.93
N ALA A 236 21.94 -12.56 -6.54
CA ALA A 236 22.37 -11.24 -6.96
C ALA A 236 23.78 -10.91 -6.45
N ASP A 237 24.61 -10.37 -7.34
CA ASP A 237 25.95 -9.82 -7.08
C ASP A 237 25.90 -8.31 -6.76
N TRP A 238 24.76 -7.83 -6.29
CA TRP A 238 24.50 -6.46 -5.89
C TRP A 238 23.57 -6.45 -4.67
N ILE A 239 23.65 -5.39 -3.87
CA ILE A 239 22.74 -5.14 -2.75
C ILE A 239 21.99 -3.83 -2.97
N ASP A 240 20.72 -3.78 -2.59
CA ASP A 240 19.99 -2.52 -2.56
C ASP A 240 20.50 -1.60 -1.44
N ARG A 241 20.62 -0.30 -1.73
CA ARG A 241 21.08 0.72 -0.78
C ARG A 241 20.30 0.71 0.54
N ASN A 242 18.97 0.60 0.51
CA ASN A 242 18.15 0.63 1.72
C ASN A 242 18.30 -0.66 2.53
N VAL A 243 18.47 -1.81 1.86
CA VAL A 243 18.80 -3.08 2.53
C VAL A 243 20.16 -3.01 3.20
N LEU A 244 21.17 -2.43 2.54
CA LEU A 244 22.48 -2.25 3.16
C LEU A 244 22.41 -1.39 4.43
N GLU A 245 21.67 -0.28 4.41
CA GLU A 245 21.44 0.53 5.62
C GLU A 245 20.70 -0.24 6.71
N TYR A 246 19.68 -1.03 6.35
CA TYR A 246 18.99 -1.91 7.29
C TYR A 246 19.97 -2.90 7.95
N VAL A 247 20.85 -3.52 7.17
CA VAL A 247 21.84 -4.49 7.66
C VAL A 247 22.84 -3.82 8.60
N ARG A 248 23.30 -2.60 8.26
CA ARG A 248 24.14 -1.77 9.15
C ARG A 248 23.44 -1.50 10.48
N ASP A 249 22.17 -1.09 10.45
CA ASP A 249 21.36 -0.84 11.65
C ASP A 249 21.09 -2.10 12.47
N LEU A 250 20.90 -3.23 11.81
CA LEU A 250 20.72 -4.51 12.47
C LEU A 250 21.99 -4.91 13.22
N ALA A 251 23.16 -4.77 12.59
CA ALA A 251 24.45 -5.05 13.21
C ALA A 251 24.70 -4.14 14.42
N ARG A 252 24.41 -2.83 14.29
CA ARG A 252 24.49 -1.87 15.42
C ARG A 252 23.64 -2.30 16.61
N ARG A 253 22.39 -2.73 16.36
CA ARG A 253 21.44 -3.15 17.42
C ARG A 253 21.82 -4.43 18.14
N ARG A 254 22.56 -5.34 17.50
CA ARG A 254 23.04 -6.57 18.16
C ARG A 254 24.30 -6.38 19.00
N GLN A 255 24.99 -5.24 18.85
CA GLN A 255 26.18 -4.90 19.61
C GLN A 255 25.90 -4.07 20.87
N GLY A 256 24.74 -3.41 20.96
CA GLY A 256 24.31 -2.62 22.13
C GLY A 256 23.37 -3.39 23.03
#